data_AF-A0A5K7XKK1-F1
#
_entry.id   AF-A0A5K7XKK1-F1
#
_cell.length_a   1.000
_cell.length_b   1.000
_cell.length_c   1.000
_cell.angle_alpha   90.00
_cell.angle_beta   90.00
_cell.angle_gamma   90.00
#
_symmetry.space_group_name_H-M   'P 1'
#
loop_
_entity.id
_entity.type
_entity.pdbx_description
1 polymer ?
#
loop_
_entity_poly.entity_id
_entity_poly.type
_entity_poly.pdbx_seq_one_letter_code
_entity_poly.pdbx_strand_id
1 'polypeptide(L)'
;MTLRNLALAGALCALAGASAQAATLYSENFDVNVTPNWTVNSNGAGTNAANFFYDYSAMGIPSAPNSGGSTVGMKLQANISGTGPASGIIPGISASPTGQSFSGDYKLQFDWWQNWIGGTTGGIGNTAGGSGSTQLSTYGIMSSGTVSNYAGAADSVFFGATGDGASAADFRAYSPAKTTGYIVGDAAATYAAASTNSSAALYQTLFPAGATVPAAQNTAFPTTQFGTSVAGAAGFRWHNVVIEKVGAIVTWTIDGTLVATVNTTGITTGGNNILFGMADTSLGAGTPAATFAAVDFTLIDNVRVTNNVPEPASLALVGLAGLGLAAARRRRA
;
A
#
# COMPACT_ATOMS: atom_id res chain seq x y z
N MET A 1 57.94 -13.66 -17.33
CA MET A 1 56.55 -13.93 -17.76
C MET A 1 56.00 -12.65 -18.37
N THR A 2 55.61 -12.72 -19.64
CA THR A 2 55.44 -11.60 -20.58
C THR A 2 54.13 -10.82 -20.38
N LEU A 3 54.11 -9.55 -20.81
CA LEU A 3 53.01 -8.57 -20.72
C LEU A 3 51.63 -9.04 -21.24
N ARG A 4 51.51 -10.24 -21.82
CA ARG A 4 50.24 -10.81 -22.31
C ARG A 4 49.27 -11.24 -21.20
N ASN A 5 49.72 -11.38 -19.95
CA ASN A 5 48.86 -11.83 -18.84
C ASN A 5 48.16 -10.70 -18.07
N LEU A 6 48.49 -9.42 -18.31
CA LEU A 6 47.75 -8.29 -17.71
C LEU A 6 46.52 -7.88 -18.52
N ALA A 7 46.47 -8.19 -19.82
CA ALA A 7 45.36 -7.80 -20.69
C ALA A 7 44.06 -8.60 -20.44
N LEU A 8 44.17 -9.83 -19.92
CA LEU A 8 42.99 -10.66 -19.63
C LEU A 8 42.32 -10.35 -18.28
N ALA A 9 43.02 -9.69 -17.35
CA ALA A 9 42.46 -9.30 -16.05
C ALA A 9 41.66 -7.98 -16.12
N GLY A 10 41.98 -7.10 -17.07
CA GLY A 10 41.24 -5.85 -17.28
C GLY A 10 39.88 -6.03 -17.97
N ALA A 11 39.73 -7.05 -18.81
CA ALA A 11 38.50 -7.30 -19.55
C ALA A 11 37.38 -7.96 -18.70
N LEU A 12 37.72 -8.69 -17.63
CA LEU A 12 36.72 -9.26 -16.72
C LEU A 12 36.19 -8.25 -15.68
N CYS A 13 36.95 -7.21 -15.34
CA CYS A 13 36.50 -6.17 -14.41
C CYS A 13 35.56 -5.13 -15.05
N ALA A 14 35.55 -5.02 -16.38
CA ALA A 14 34.69 -4.06 -17.10
C ALA A 14 33.22 -4.53 -17.24
N LEU A 15 32.91 -5.80 -16.94
CA LEU A 15 31.55 -6.35 -16.97
C LEU A 15 30.83 -6.30 -15.61
N ALA A 16 31.51 -5.88 -14.54
CA ALA A 16 30.95 -5.84 -13.18
C ALA A 16 30.24 -4.52 -12.83
N GLY A 17 30.15 -3.57 -13.78
CA GLY A 17 29.63 -2.22 -13.55
C GLY A 17 28.25 -1.93 -14.11
N ALA A 18 27.59 -2.89 -14.77
CA ALA A 18 26.19 -2.69 -15.16
C ALA A 18 25.33 -2.83 -13.90
N SER A 19 24.92 -1.70 -13.32
CA SER A 19 23.81 -1.67 -12.37
C SER A 19 22.64 -2.41 -13.01
N ALA A 20 22.31 -3.60 -12.51
CA ALA A 20 21.12 -4.32 -12.96
C ALA A 20 19.92 -3.44 -12.64
N GLN A 21 19.35 -2.80 -13.67
CA GLN A 21 18.14 -2.02 -13.50
C GLN A 21 16.99 -2.98 -13.21
N ALA A 22 16.18 -2.66 -12.20
CA ALA A 22 15.01 -3.43 -11.89
C ALA A 22 14.06 -3.45 -13.11
N ALA A 23 13.73 -4.63 -13.62
CA ALA A 23 12.79 -4.82 -14.70
C ALA A 23 11.36 -4.61 -14.20
N THR A 24 10.58 -3.79 -14.91
CA THR A 24 9.13 -3.69 -14.69
C THR A 24 8.46 -4.99 -15.10
N LEU A 25 7.78 -5.63 -14.14
CA LEU A 25 6.98 -6.84 -14.34
C LEU A 25 5.54 -6.50 -14.71
N TYR A 26 5.00 -5.41 -14.17
CA TYR A 26 3.65 -4.92 -14.43
C TYR A 26 3.57 -3.42 -14.14
N SER A 27 2.70 -2.72 -14.87
CA SER A 27 2.37 -1.33 -14.59
C SER A 27 0.94 -1.02 -15.01
N GLU A 28 0.27 -0.15 -14.26
CA GLU A 28 -1.07 0.35 -14.56
C GLU A 28 -1.18 1.80 -14.09
N ASN A 29 -1.57 2.69 -15.00
CA ASN A 29 -1.76 4.12 -14.75
C ASN A 29 -3.23 4.54 -14.84
N PHE A 30 -4.14 3.62 -15.20
CA PHE A 30 -5.58 3.88 -15.31
C PHE A 30 -5.96 5.01 -16.29
N ASP A 31 -5.08 5.43 -17.19
CA ASP A 31 -5.34 6.49 -18.18
C ASP A 31 -6.24 6.02 -19.35
N VAL A 32 -6.60 4.74 -19.34
CA VAL A 32 -7.63 4.15 -20.19
C VAL A 32 -8.55 3.27 -19.35
N ASN A 33 -9.76 2.99 -19.85
CA ASN A 33 -10.68 2.13 -19.12
C ASN A 33 -10.19 0.67 -19.10
N VAL A 34 -9.62 0.27 -17.97
CA VAL A 34 -9.08 -1.07 -17.72
C VAL A 34 -10.01 -1.95 -16.88
N THR A 35 -11.27 -1.55 -16.67
CA THR A 35 -12.23 -2.31 -15.85
C THR A 35 -12.27 -3.82 -16.15
N PRO A 36 -12.23 -4.30 -17.41
CA PRO A 36 -12.21 -5.73 -17.70
C PRO A 36 -10.95 -6.48 -17.23
N ASN A 37 -9.86 -5.75 -16.99
CA ASN A 37 -8.57 -6.31 -16.57
C ASN A 37 -8.46 -6.49 -15.05
N TRP A 38 -9.51 -6.15 -14.30
CA TRP A 38 -9.52 -6.21 -12.84
C TRP A 38 -10.64 -7.12 -12.33
N THR A 39 -10.29 -7.98 -11.38
CA THR A 39 -11.24 -8.83 -10.66
C THR A 39 -11.60 -8.16 -9.34
N VAL A 40 -12.89 -7.88 -9.14
CA VAL A 40 -13.42 -7.32 -7.89
C VAL A 40 -13.90 -8.44 -6.98
N ASN A 41 -13.37 -8.45 -5.74
CA ASN A 41 -13.70 -9.39 -4.69
C ASN A 41 -14.37 -8.64 -3.52
N SER A 42 -15.69 -8.52 -3.58
CA SER A 42 -16.50 -7.96 -2.48
C SER A 42 -17.00 -9.08 -1.57
N ASN A 43 -16.96 -8.85 -0.26
CA ASN A 43 -17.47 -9.82 0.71
C ASN A 43 -19.01 -9.86 0.81
N GLY A 44 -19.70 -9.00 0.06
CA GLY A 44 -21.16 -8.90 0.04
C GLY A 44 -21.78 -8.25 1.28
N ALA A 45 -20.96 -7.79 2.24
CA ALA A 45 -21.42 -7.02 3.39
C ALA A 45 -21.36 -5.52 3.09
N GLY A 46 -22.44 -4.81 3.41
CA GLY A 46 -22.60 -3.39 3.09
C GLY A 46 -22.69 -3.11 1.58
N THR A 47 -22.73 -1.82 1.24
CA THR A 47 -22.64 -1.37 -0.16
C THR A 47 -21.19 -1.01 -0.46
N ASN A 48 -20.53 -1.75 -1.35
CA ASN A 48 -19.14 -1.51 -1.75
C ASN A 48 -19.08 -1.20 -3.24
N ALA A 49 -18.08 -0.42 -3.68
CA ALA A 49 -17.95 -0.01 -5.07
C ALA A 49 -16.48 0.03 -5.51
N ALA A 50 -16.25 -0.25 -6.79
CA ALA A 50 -14.96 -0.11 -7.45
C ALA A 50 -15.13 0.59 -8.80
N ASN A 51 -14.23 1.51 -9.12
CA ASN A 51 -14.13 2.16 -10.42
C ASN A 51 -12.65 2.26 -10.81
N PHE A 52 -12.26 1.64 -11.92
CA PHE A 52 -10.87 1.55 -12.38
C PHE A 52 -10.50 2.63 -13.43
N PHE A 53 -11.37 3.61 -13.63
CA PHE A 53 -11.20 4.70 -14.58
C PHE A 53 -11.88 5.97 -14.06
N TYR A 54 -11.55 6.33 -12.82
CA TYR A 54 -12.19 7.44 -12.11
C TYR A 54 -11.36 8.72 -12.23
N ASP A 55 -11.92 9.75 -12.85
CA ASP A 55 -11.33 11.08 -12.87
C ASP A 55 -11.56 11.79 -11.52
N TYR A 56 -10.53 11.78 -10.67
CA TYR A 56 -10.56 12.39 -9.34
C TYR A 56 -10.42 13.92 -9.36
N SER A 57 -10.14 14.54 -10.52
CA SER A 57 -10.17 16.01 -10.66
C SER A 57 -11.58 16.57 -10.44
N ALA A 58 -12.62 15.77 -10.70
CA ALA A 58 -14.01 16.12 -10.40
C ALA A 58 -14.24 16.40 -8.89
N MET A 59 -13.39 15.84 -8.02
CA MET A 59 -13.39 16.09 -6.58
C MET A 59 -12.32 17.10 -6.16
N GLY A 60 -11.71 17.81 -7.12
CA GLY A 60 -10.66 18.80 -6.89
C GLY A 60 -9.34 18.21 -6.39
N ILE A 61 -9.15 16.89 -6.48
CA ILE A 61 -7.92 16.22 -6.06
C ILE A 61 -6.86 16.47 -7.13
N PRO A 62 -5.64 16.94 -6.77
CA PRO A 62 -4.57 17.18 -7.73
C PRO A 62 -4.06 15.86 -8.34
N SER A 63 -3.41 15.93 -9.49
CA SER A 63 -2.74 14.79 -10.13
C SER A 63 -1.80 14.07 -9.14
N ALA A 64 -1.81 12.74 -9.13
CA ALA A 64 -0.86 11.96 -8.36
C ALA A 64 0.59 12.27 -8.79
N PRO A 65 1.59 12.23 -7.88
CA PRO A 65 2.95 12.66 -8.18
C PRO A 65 3.60 11.97 -9.38
N ASN A 66 3.24 10.71 -9.66
CA ASN A 66 3.82 9.92 -10.74
C ASN A 66 2.93 9.79 -12.00
N SER A 67 1.82 10.52 -12.08
CA SER A 67 0.82 10.35 -13.16
C SER A 67 1.11 11.12 -14.44
N GLY A 68 2.20 11.89 -14.49
CA GLY A 68 2.51 12.77 -15.63
C GLY A 68 1.46 13.87 -15.84
N GLY A 69 0.66 14.19 -14.82
CA GLY A 69 -0.39 15.21 -14.86
C GLY A 69 -1.80 14.65 -15.08
N SER A 70 -1.95 13.33 -15.27
CA SER A 70 -3.27 12.69 -15.29
C SER A 70 -3.96 12.76 -13.93
N THR A 71 -5.28 12.72 -13.94
CA THR A 71 -6.14 12.69 -12.76
C THR A 71 -7.06 11.47 -12.74
N VAL A 72 -6.70 10.41 -13.45
CA VAL A 72 -7.51 9.19 -13.54
C VAL A 72 -6.85 8.07 -12.73
N GLY A 73 -7.64 7.40 -11.89
CA GLY A 73 -7.14 6.33 -11.05
C GLY A 73 -8.20 5.29 -10.71
N MET A 74 -7.80 4.34 -9.86
CA MET A 74 -8.73 3.40 -9.23
C MET A 74 -9.34 4.02 -7.98
N LYS A 75 -10.67 4.09 -7.93
CA LYS A 75 -11.46 4.44 -6.73
C LYS A 75 -12.07 3.18 -6.13
N LEU A 76 -11.82 2.93 -4.86
CA LEU A 76 -12.46 1.85 -4.10
C LEU A 76 -13.22 2.43 -2.90
N GLN A 77 -14.37 1.85 -2.59
CA GLN A 77 -15.24 2.28 -1.50
C GLN A 77 -15.86 1.10 -0.77
N ALA A 78 -15.94 1.19 0.55
CA ALA A 78 -16.64 0.24 1.40
C ALA A 78 -17.76 0.93 2.18
N ASN A 79 -18.86 0.21 2.44
CA ASN A 79 -20.00 0.63 3.25
C ASN A 79 -20.64 2.00 2.92
N ILE A 80 -20.74 2.35 1.64
CA ILE A 80 -21.16 3.69 1.22
C ILE A 80 -22.65 4.02 1.39
N SER A 81 -23.48 3.06 1.79
CA SER A 81 -24.90 3.30 2.05
C SER A 81 -25.17 3.84 3.46
N GLY A 82 -24.18 3.85 4.35
CA GLY A 82 -24.31 4.31 5.73
C GLY A 82 -25.34 3.57 6.59
N THR A 83 -25.92 2.48 6.08
CA THR A 83 -26.89 1.64 6.78
C THR A 83 -26.24 0.60 7.70
N GLY A 84 -24.91 0.63 7.83
CA GLY A 84 -24.13 -0.42 8.47
C GLY A 84 -24.23 -1.75 7.72
N PRO A 85 -23.37 -2.74 8.04
CA PRO A 85 -23.57 -4.09 7.55
C PRO A 85 -24.82 -4.70 8.17
N ALA A 86 -25.83 -5.00 7.35
CA ALA A 86 -27.04 -5.69 7.80
C ALA A 86 -26.77 -7.08 8.43
N SER A 87 -25.58 -7.64 8.21
CA SER A 87 -25.17 -8.98 8.64
C SER A 87 -24.25 -9.02 9.87
N GLY A 88 -23.83 -7.87 10.43
CA GLY A 88 -22.82 -7.83 11.51
C GLY A 88 -21.40 -8.23 11.05
N ILE A 89 -21.16 -8.27 9.74
CA ILE A 89 -19.86 -8.56 9.12
C ILE A 89 -19.26 -7.24 8.65
N ILE A 90 -17.99 -6.99 8.96
CA ILE A 90 -17.21 -5.84 8.48
C ILE A 90 -17.31 -5.76 6.94
N PRO A 91 -17.83 -4.66 6.35
CA PRO A 91 -17.83 -4.43 4.92
C PRO A 91 -16.41 -4.34 4.36
N GLY A 92 -16.16 -5.02 3.23
CA GLY A 92 -14.83 -5.05 2.64
C GLY A 92 -14.87 -5.37 1.15
N ILE A 93 -13.99 -4.70 0.41
CA ILE A 93 -13.75 -4.93 -1.01
C ILE A 93 -12.26 -4.97 -1.26
N SER A 94 -11.84 -5.88 -2.13
CA SER A 94 -10.50 -5.86 -2.72
C SER A 94 -10.60 -6.10 -4.22
N ALA A 95 -9.59 -5.66 -4.96
CA ALA A 95 -9.45 -5.87 -6.39
C ALA A 95 -8.02 -6.25 -6.74
N SER A 96 -7.88 -7.13 -7.71
CA SER A 96 -6.59 -7.62 -8.20
C SER A 96 -6.58 -7.63 -9.72
N PRO A 97 -5.42 -7.39 -10.36
CA PRO A 97 -5.33 -7.47 -11.81
C PRO A 97 -5.52 -8.93 -12.25
N THR A 98 -6.46 -9.14 -13.17
CA THR A 98 -6.94 -10.47 -13.57
C THR A 98 -5.81 -11.28 -14.20
N GLY A 99 -5.59 -12.49 -13.67
CA GLY A 99 -4.61 -13.45 -14.22
C GLY A 99 -3.14 -13.10 -13.99
N GLN A 100 -2.82 -12.05 -13.26
CA GLN A 100 -1.43 -11.69 -12.93
C GLN A 100 -0.87 -12.54 -11.80
N SER A 101 0.45 -12.72 -11.80
CA SER A 101 1.20 -13.50 -10.81
C SER A 101 2.66 -13.04 -10.78
N PHE A 102 3.16 -12.70 -9.60
CA PHE A 102 4.49 -12.15 -9.38
C PHE A 102 5.30 -13.06 -8.46
N SER A 103 6.32 -13.71 -9.01
CA SER A 103 7.17 -14.66 -8.29
C SER A 103 8.53 -14.06 -7.91
N GLY A 104 9.21 -14.68 -6.94
CA GLY A 104 10.53 -14.27 -6.49
C GLY A 104 10.49 -13.06 -5.57
N ASP A 105 11.52 -12.24 -5.67
CA ASP A 105 11.64 -10.98 -4.94
C ASP A 105 11.18 -9.84 -5.85
N TYR A 106 10.29 -9.01 -5.34
CA TYR A 106 9.68 -7.93 -6.11
C TYR A 106 9.24 -6.80 -5.21
N LYS A 107 9.01 -5.65 -5.85
CA LYS A 107 8.52 -4.43 -5.21
C LYS A 107 7.24 -4.01 -5.90
N LEU A 108 6.17 -3.87 -5.12
CA LEU A 108 4.96 -3.15 -5.50
C LEU A 108 5.11 -1.69 -5.06
N GLN A 109 4.89 -0.75 -5.98
CA GLN A 109 4.90 0.68 -5.73
C GLN A 109 3.67 1.33 -6.38
N PHE A 110 3.05 2.30 -5.70
CA PHE A 110 1.87 3.01 -6.18
C PHE A 110 1.70 4.33 -5.42
N ASP A 111 0.87 5.21 -5.95
CA ASP A 111 0.42 6.42 -5.27
C ASP A 111 -0.93 6.16 -4.61
N TRP A 112 -1.06 6.57 -3.36
CA TRP A 112 -2.23 6.36 -2.52
C TRP A 112 -2.76 7.69 -2.00
N TRP A 113 -4.07 7.88 -2.08
CA TRP A 113 -4.80 8.95 -1.42
C TRP A 113 -6.00 8.36 -0.70
N GLN A 114 -6.24 8.78 0.54
CA GLN A 114 -7.48 8.48 1.23
C GLN A 114 -8.30 9.74 1.48
N ASN A 115 -9.55 9.70 1.03
CA ASN A 115 -10.56 10.70 1.34
C ASN A 115 -11.45 10.16 2.47
N TRP A 116 -11.92 11.04 3.35
CA TRP A 116 -12.75 10.65 4.48
C TRP A 116 -13.73 11.75 4.88
N ILE A 117 -14.83 11.39 5.54
CA ILE A 117 -15.84 12.34 5.98
C ILE A 117 -15.48 13.05 7.29
N GLY A 118 -15.40 14.38 7.28
CA GLY A 118 -15.24 15.15 8.51
C GLY A 118 -16.51 15.22 9.37
N GLY A 119 -16.34 15.61 10.64
CA GLY A 119 -17.47 15.82 11.55
C GLY A 119 -18.28 17.07 11.21
N THR A 120 -19.59 17.03 11.49
CA THR A 120 -20.46 18.22 11.37
C THR A 120 -20.04 19.35 12.30
N THR A 121 -19.33 19.01 13.37
CA THR A 121 -18.65 19.93 14.28
C THR A 121 -17.15 19.66 14.21
N GLY A 122 -16.37 20.62 13.69
CA GLY A 122 -14.92 20.55 13.60
C GLY A 122 -14.34 20.02 12.27
N GLY A 123 -15.19 19.54 11.34
CA GLY A 123 -14.76 19.15 10.00
C GLY A 123 -13.74 18.02 10.04
N ILE A 124 -12.73 18.08 9.18
CA ILE A 124 -11.63 17.11 9.10
C ILE A 124 -10.53 17.34 10.16
N GLY A 125 -10.66 18.40 10.97
CA GLY A 125 -9.71 18.70 12.06
C GLY A 125 -10.06 18.07 13.39
N ASN A 126 -11.15 17.30 13.46
CA ASN A 126 -11.52 16.57 14.66
C ASN A 126 -10.70 15.28 14.78
N THR A 127 -10.04 15.06 15.93
CA THR A 127 -9.29 13.84 16.24
C THR A 127 -10.16 12.58 16.28
N ALA A 128 -11.48 12.72 16.41
CA ALA A 128 -12.43 11.62 16.36
C ALA A 128 -13.01 11.37 14.95
N GLY A 129 -12.65 12.19 13.96
CA GLY A 129 -13.24 12.17 12.63
C GLY A 129 -14.74 12.47 12.62
N GLY A 130 -15.38 12.27 11.46
CA GLY A 130 -16.83 12.25 11.32
C GLY A 130 -17.43 10.88 11.62
N SER A 131 -18.74 10.81 11.85
CA SER A 131 -19.43 9.51 11.93
C SER A 131 -19.27 8.76 10.61
N GLY A 132 -18.72 7.54 10.65
CA GLY A 132 -18.43 6.72 9.45
C GLY A 132 -17.08 6.97 8.79
N SER A 133 -16.26 7.89 9.32
CA SER A 133 -14.99 8.30 8.71
C SER A 133 -13.87 7.27 8.76
N THR A 134 -13.88 6.40 9.77
CA THR A 134 -12.81 5.43 9.99
C THR A 134 -12.92 4.24 9.04
N GLN A 135 -12.41 4.47 7.83
CA GLN A 135 -12.26 3.48 6.78
C GLN A 135 -10.79 3.09 6.64
N LEU A 136 -10.50 1.83 6.34
CA LEU A 136 -9.16 1.38 6.01
C LEU A 136 -8.98 1.34 4.49
N SER A 137 -8.03 2.09 3.96
CA SER A 137 -7.41 1.72 2.68
C SER A 137 -6.59 0.46 2.90
N THR A 138 -6.71 -0.54 2.03
CA THR A 138 -5.92 -1.78 2.12
C THR A 138 -5.19 -2.06 0.82
N TYR A 139 -4.04 -2.71 0.94
CA TYR A 139 -3.22 -3.08 -0.21
C TYR A 139 -2.22 -4.16 0.19
N GLY A 140 -1.89 -5.05 -0.74
CA GLY A 140 -1.12 -6.23 -0.39
C GLY A 140 -0.59 -7.01 -1.57
N ILE A 141 0.07 -8.09 -1.21
CA ILE A 141 0.77 -8.97 -2.14
C ILE A 141 0.52 -10.43 -1.76
N MET A 142 0.83 -11.35 -2.68
CA MET A 142 0.63 -12.78 -2.52
C MET A 142 -0.84 -13.21 -2.35
N SER A 143 -1.78 -12.47 -2.94
CA SER A 143 -3.17 -12.91 -3.02
C SER A 143 -3.37 -13.93 -4.15
N SER A 144 -4.41 -14.76 -4.04
CA SER A 144 -4.96 -15.49 -5.19
C SER A 144 -5.54 -14.54 -6.25
N GLY A 145 -5.98 -13.35 -5.83
CA GLY A 145 -6.70 -12.39 -6.66
C GLY A 145 -8.18 -12.73 -6.89
N THR A 146 -8.69 -13.81 -6.29
CA THR A 146 -10.06 -14.32 -6.50
C THR A 146 -10.89 -14.38 -5.22
N VAL A 147 -10.36 -13.92 -4.09
CA VAL A 147 -11.06 -13.84 -2.82
C VAL A 147 -10.90 -12.45 -2.19
N SER A 148 -11.88 -12.07 -1.37
CA SER A 148 -11.88 -10.76 -0.72
C SER A 148 -10.86 -10.74 0.42
N ASN A 149 -10.00 -9.71 0.43
CA ASN A 149 -9.05 -9.44 1.50
C ASN A 149 -9.45 -8.15 2.22
N TYR A 150 -9.82 -8.29 3.50
CA TYR A 150 -10.27 -7.20 4.36
C TYR A 150 -10.05 -7.56 5.83
N ALA A 151 -10.27 -6.62 6.75
CA ALA A 151 -10.18 -6.91 8.18
C ALA A 151 -11.20 -8.01 8.58
N GLY A 152 -10.71 -9.24 8.81
CA GLY A 152 -11.53 -10.43 9.08
C GLY A 152 -11.33 -11.58 8.09
N ALA A 153 -10.80 -11.33 6.88
CA ALA A 153 -10.48 -12.36 5.89
C ALA A 153 -9.19 -12.03 5.14
N ALA A 154 -8.26 -12.99 5.08
CA ALA A 154 -6.99 -12.82 4.39
C ALA A 154 -6.57 -14.12 3.70
N ASP A 155 -6.24 -14.03 2.41
CA ASP A 155 -5.45 -15.03 1.71
C ASP A 155 -4.06 -14.49 1.32
N SER A 156 -3.76 -13.25 1.67
CA SER A 156 -2.58 -12.52 1.25
C SER A 156 -1.87 -11.91 2.45
N VAL A 157 -0.66 -11.37 2.25
CA VAL A 157 -0.09 -10.41 3.20
C VAL A 157 -0.47 -9.02 2.72
N PHE A 158 -1.25 -8.33 3.53
CA PHE A 158 -1.71 -6.98 3.20
C PHE A 158 -1.61 -6.06 4.40
N PHE A 159 -1.62 -4.77 4.09
CA PHE A 159 -1.52 -3.69 5.05
C PHE A 159 -2.73 -2.79 4.90
N GLY A 160 -3.00 -1.99 5.91
CA GLY A 160 -4.02 -0.98 5.83
C GLY A 160 -3.75 0.21 6.74
N ALA A 161 -4.21 1.37 6.27
CA ALA A 161 -4.11 2.63 6.97
C ALA A 161 -5.47 3.34 6.95
N THR A 162 -5.82 4.01 8.04
CA THR A 162 -6.95 4.95 8.09
C THR A 162 -6.52 6.32 7.59
N GLY A 163 -7.45 7.08 7.00
CA GLY A 163 -7.21 8.44 6.54
C GLY A 163 -7.44 9.51 7.61
N ASP A 164 -8.30 9.21 8.58
CA ASP A 164 -8.76 10.15 9.63
C ASP A 164 -7.86 10.16 10.87
N GLY A 165 -7.11 9.09 11.12
CA GLY A 165 -6.29 8.92 12.33
C GLY A 165 -7.11 8.68 13.60
N ALA A 166 -8.40 8.36 13.49
CA ALA A 166 -9.33 8.28 14.63
C ALA A 166 -9.48 6.85 15.20
N SER A 167 -8.65 5.91 14.78
CA SER A 167 -8.72 4.52 15.23
C SER A 167 -7.76 4.24 16.39
N ALA A 168 -8.10 3.25 17.23
CA ALA A 168 -7.12 2.69 18.17
C ALA A 168 -5.96 1.99 17.44
N ALA A 169 -6.20 1.52 16.20
CA ALA A 169 -5.20 0.95 15.31
C ALA A 169 -5.41 1.55 13.92
N ASP A 170 -4.64 2.56 13.57
CA ASP A 170 -4.70 3.22 12.26
C ASP A 170 -3.87 2.47 11.23
N PHE A 171 -2.68 2.00 11.62
CA PHE A 171 -1.74 1.27 10.76
C PHE A 171 -1.74 -0.21 11.12
N ARG A 172 -2.08 -1.06 10.16
CA ARG A 172 -2.34 -2.49 10.39
C ARG A 172 -1.66 -3.36 9.35
N ALA A 173 -1.14 -4.50 9.79
CA ALA A 173 -0.67 -5.58 8.95
C ALA A 173 -1.55 -6.82 9.14
N TYR A 174 -1.69 -7.62 8.08
CA TYR A 174 -2.54 -8.80 8.03
C TYR A 174 -1.87 -9.94 7.29
N SER A 175 -2.29 -11.17 7.60
CA SER A 175 -1.95 -12.37 6.84
C SER A 175 -3.01 -13.45 7.06
N PRO A 176 -2.96 -14.59 6.34
CA PRO A 176 -3.81 -15.74 6.63
C PRO A 176 -3.65 -16.27 8.08
N ALA A 177 -2.51 -16.03 8.72
CA ALA A 177 -2.27 -16.40 10.12
C ALA A 177 -2.86 -15.39 11.13
N LYS A 178 -3.18 -14.16 10.70
CA LYS A 178 -3.73 -13.07 11.54
C LYS A 178 -4.72 -12.22 10.73
N THR A 179 -5.90 -12.76 10.47
CA THR A 179 -6.94 -12.08 9.68
C THR A 179 -7.58 -10.89 10.39
N THR A 180 -7.50 -10.82 11.72
CA THR A 180 -7.98 -9.69 12.54
C THR A 180 -6.93 -8.58 12.71
N GLY A 181 -5.74 -8.76 12.13
CA GLY A 181 -4.61 -7.85 12.22
C GLY A 181 -3.57 -8.29 13.24
N TYR A 182 -2.31 -8.08 12.91
CA TYR A 182 -1.19 -8.26 13.83
C TYR A 182 -1.19 -7.19 14.91
N ILE A 183 -0.87 -7.59 16.14
CA ILE A 183 -0.67 -6.67 17.28
C ILE A 183 0.83 -6.49 17.55
N VAL A 184 1.18 -5.39 18.24
CA VAL A 184 2.56 -5.17 18.69
C VAL A 184 3.01 -6.34 19.57
N GLY A 185 4.14 -6.95 19.22
CA GLY A 185 4.70 -8.12 19.92
C GLY A 185 4.40 -9.48 19.26
N ASP A 186 3.55 -9.54 18.22
CA ASP A 186 3.40 -10.77 17.44
C ASP A 186 4.72 -11.14 16.75
N ALA A 187 5.17 -12.39 16.87
CA ALA A 187 6.50 -12.81 16.38
C ALA A 187 6.69 -12.68 14.86
N ALA A 188 5.60 -12.75 14.09
CA ALA A 188 5.63 -12.71 12.63
C ALA A 188 5.49 -11.28 12.07
N ALA A 189 5.25 -10.25 12.89
CA ALA A 189 5.13 -8.88 12.41
C ALA A 189 5.71 -7.86 13.40
N THR A 190 6.43 -6.87 12.89
CA THR A 190 6.95 -5.75 13.67
C THR A 190 6.45 -4.42 13.10
N TYR A 191 6.06 -3.51 13.98
CA TYR A 191 5.72 -2.13 13.64
C TYR A 191 6.87 -1.21 14.02
N ALA A 192 7.34 -0.39 13.08
CA ALA A 192 8.47 0.51 13.30
C ALA A 192 8.20 1.53 14.43
N ALA A 193 6.94 1.94 14.58
CA ALA A 193 6.49 2.86 15.63
C ALA A 193 6.33 2.20 17.01
N ALA A 194 6.54 0.87 17.13
CA ALA A 194 6.13 0.07 18.28
C ALA A 194 4.67 0.29 18.71
N SER A 195 3.83 0.70 17.75
CA SER A 195 2.43 1.08 17.91
C SER A 195 1.72 0.98 16.56
N THR A 196 0.41 0.76 16.60
CA THR A 196 -0.49 0.85 15.44
C THR A 196 -1.32 2.12 15.45
N ASN A 197 -1.29 2.89 16.53
CA ASN A 197 -2.08 4.12 16.71
C ASN A 197 -1.35 5.34 16.13
N SER A 198 -2.07 6.17 15.38
CA SER A 198 -1.56 7.38 14.72
C SER A 198 -0.87 8.39 15.65
N SER A 199 -1.18 8.40 16.95
CA SER A 199 -0.51 9.28 17.93
C SER A 199 0.96 8.96 18.19
N ALA A 200 1.47 7.81 17.72
CA ALA A 200 2.88 7.48 17.86
C ALA A 200 3.78 8.46 17.08
N ALA A 201 4.91 8.84 17.66
CA ALA A 201 5.78 9.91 17.14
C ALA A 201 6.21 9.71 15.67
N LEU A 202 6.42 8.45 15.25
CA LEU A 202 6.76 8.12 13.87
C LEU A 202 5.62 8.54 12.92
N TYR A 203 4.37 8.20 13.23
CA TYR A 203 3.23 8.54 12.38
C TYR A 203 2.90 10.04 12.41
N GLN A 204 3.05 10.70 13.57
CA GLN A 204 2.91 12.17 13.65
C GLN A 204 3.93 12.91 12.78
N THR A 205 5.14 12.33 12.63
CA THR A 205 6.20 12.89 11.78
C THR A 205 5.98 12.57 10.32
N LEU A 206 5.59 11.32 10.02
CA LEU A 206 5.31 10.85 8.67
C LEU A 206 4.09 11.57 8.05
N PHE A 207 3.06 11.82 8.86
CA PHE A 207 1.82 12.49 8.47
C PHE A 207 1.66 13.78 9.29
N PRO A 208 2.33 14.88 8.92
CA PRO A 208 2.17 16.14 9.62
C PRO A 208 0.76 16.69 9.44
N ALA A 209 0.27 17.40 10.46
CA ALA A 209 -1.01 18.10 10.40
C ALA A 209 -1.08 19.11 9.24
N GLY A 210 -2.30 19.51 8.88
CA GLY A 210 -2.53 20.63 7.96
C GLY A 210 -2.90 20.22 6.54
N ALA A 211 -3.25 18.95 6.27
CA ALA A 211 -3.81 18.60 4.97
C ALA A 211 -5.20 19.23 4.84
N THR A 212 -5.44 19.96 3.77
CA THR A 212 -6.74 20.61 3.53
C THR A 212 -7.61 19.75 2.64
N VAL A 213 -8.92 19.76 2.90
CA VAL A 213 -9.88 19.25 1.92
C VAL A 213 -9.71 19.95 0.57
N PRO A 214 -9.89 19.26 -0.57
CA PRO A 214 -9.99 19.93 -1.85
C PRO A 214 -11.13 20.96 -1.86
N ALA A 215 -10.88 22.12 -2.47
CA ALA A 215 -11.84 23.24 -2.47
C ALA A 215 -13.20 22.87 -3.09
N ALA A 216 -13.19 21.98 -4.10
CA ALA A 216 -14.41 21.45 -4.71
C ALA A 216 -15.26 20.66 -3.70
N GLN A 217 -14.62 19.87 -2.83
CA GLN A 217 -15.33 19.12 -1.80
C GLN A 217 -15.86 20.04 -0.70
N ASN A 218 -15.11 21.06 -0.30
CA ASN A 218 -15.61 22.06 0.65
C ASN A 218 -16.87 22.76 0.12
N THR A 219 -16.86 23.13 -1.17
CA THR A 219 -18.02 23.77 -1.81
C THR A 219 -19.23 22.84 -1.89
N ALA A 220 -19.01 21.57 -2.24
CA ALA A 220 -20.08 20.57 -2.40
C ALA A 220 -20.63 20.04 -1.06
N PHE A 221 -19.77 19.96 -0.03
CA PHE A 221 -20.07 19.36 1.27
C PHE A 221 -19.59 20.24 2.44
N PRO A 222 -20.04 21.50 2.53
CA PRO A 222 -19.46 22.50 3.44
C PRO A 222 -19.64 22.17 4.93
N THR A 223 -20.56 21.27 5.26
CA THR A 223 -20.83 20.86 6.65
C THR A 223 -19.90 19.77 7.16
N THR A 224 -19.23 19.02 6.28
CA THR A 224 -18.37 17.89 6.68
C THR A 224 -16.98 17.96 6.07
N GLN A 225 -16.81 18.68 4.96
CA GLN A 225 -15.53 18.85 4.27
C GLN A 225 -14.98 20.26 4.53
N PHE A 226 -14.50 20.53 5.74
CA PHE A 226 -13.83 21.79 6.09
C PHE A 226 -12.75 21.57 7.15
N GLY A 227 -11.88 22.55 7.34
CA GLY A 227 -10.76 22.45 8.28
C GLY A 227 -9.54 21.75 7.68
N THR A 228 -8.66 21.26 8.56
CA THR A 228 -7.38 20.64 8.19
C THR A 228 -7.15 19.36 8.97
N SER A 229 -6.51 18.36 8.37
CA SER A 229 -6.16 17.11 9.05
C SER A 229 -5.29 17.36 10.29
N VAL A 230 -5.46 16.49 11.28
CA VAL A 230 -4.58 16.41 12.45
C VAL A 230 -3.30 15.66 12.10
N ALA A 231 -2.26 15.77 12.93
CA ALA A 231 -1.07 14.95 12.76
C ALA A 231 -1.43 13.46 12.92
N GLY A 232 -0.77 12.60 12.16
CA GLY A 232 -0.96 11.15 12.18
C GLY A 232 -2.04 10.67 11.22
N ALA A 233 -2.88 11.58 10.72
CA ALA A 233 -3.91 11.31 9.73
C ALA A 233 -3.32 11.35 8.31
N ALA A 234 -3.39 10.22 7.60
CA ALA A 234 -2.83 10.07 6.25
C ALA A 234 -3.74 10.61 5.12
N GLY A 235 -4.95 11.05 5.44
CA GLY A 235 -5.91 11.49 4.43
C GLY A 235 -5.57 12.85 3.80
N PHE A 236 -6.20 13.12 2.66
CA PHE A 236 -6.14 14.39 1.92
C PHE A 236 -4.74 14.78 1.38
N ARG A 237 -3.85 13.81 1.22
CA ARG A 237 -2.56 13.96 0.53
C ARG A 237 -2.26 12.70 -0.27
N TRP A 238 -1.41 12.86 -1.29
CA TRP A 238 -0.82 11.73 -2.00
C TRP A 238 0.38 11.19 -1.23
N HIS A 239 0.45 9.88 -1.12
CA HIS A 239 1.51 9.14 -0.47
C HIS A 239 2.09 8.12 -1.44
N ASN A 240 3.42 8.02 -1.49
CA ASN A 240 4.07 6.96 -2.23
C ASN A 240 4.18 5.72 -1.33
N VAL A 241 3.50 4.64 -1.71
CA VAL A 241 3.51 3.39 -0.94
C VAL A 241 4.38 2.38 -1.66
N VAL A 242 5.19 1.67 -0.87
CA VAL A 242 6.01 0.55 -1.32
C VAL A 242 5.76 -0.66 -0.44
N ILE A 243 5.45 -1.79 -1.08
CA ILE A 243 5.44 -3.11 -0.45
C ILE A 243 6.53 -3.94 -1.14
N GLU A 244 7.55 -4.33 -0.38
CA GLU A 244 8.69 -5.06 -0.93
C GLU A 244 8.77 -6.45 -0.33
N LYS A 245 8.96 -7.44 -1.18
CA LYS A 245 9.17 -8.84 -0.79
C LYS A 245 10.62 -9.24 -1.11
N VAL A 246 11.34 -9.68 -0.09
CA VAL A 246 12.67 -10.29 -0.20
C VAL A 246 12.70 -11.60 0.59
N GLY A 247 12.80 -12.72 -0.11
CA GLY A 247 12.62 -14.04 0.48
C GLY A 247 11.26 -14.15 1.16
N ALA A 248 11.28 -14.38 2.48
CA ALA A 248 10.10 -14.46 3.34
C ALA A 248 9.78 -13.14 4.08
N ILE A 249 10.53 -12.07 3.84
CA ILE A 249 10.32 -10.78 4.49
C ILE A 249 9.53 -9.87 3.57
N VAL A 250 8.44 -9.32 4.09
CA VAL A 250 7.62 -8.30 3.42
C VAL A 250 7.68 -7.02 4.23
N THR A 251 8.15 -5.92 3.63
CA THR A 251 8.17 -4.60 4.25
C THR A 251 7.08 -3.72 3.65
N TRP A 252 6.53 -2.83 4.47
CA TRP A 252 5.59 -1.79 4.07
C TRP A 252 6.17 -0.44 4.42
N THR A 253 6.35 0.40 3.40
CA THR A 253 6.94 1.73 3.50
C THR A 253 5.97 2.75 2.91
N ILE A 254 5.84 3.90 3.55
CA ILE A 254 5.08 5.06 3.05
C ILE A 254 6.02 6.26 3.05
N ASP A 255 6.09 6.98 1.94
CA ASP A 255 6.97 8.15 1.75
C ASP A 255 8.42 7.91 2.19
N GLY A 256 8.92 6.70 1.90
CA GLY A 256 10.28 6.26 2.27
C GLY A 256 10.45 5.87 3.75
N THR A 257 9.41 5.95 4.58
CA THR A 257 9.44 5.54 6.00
C THR A 257 8.88 4.14 6.19
N LEU A 258 9.67 3.24 6.78
CA LEU A 258 9.23 1.90 7.14
C LEU A 258 8.10 1.98 8.18
N VAL A 259 6.97 1.33 7.89
CA VAL A 259 5.80 1.26 8.78
C VAL A 259 5.74 -0.09 9.48
N ALA A 260 5.77 -1.18 8.71
CA ALA A 260 5.71 -2.52 9.26
C ALA A 260 6.54 -3.52 8.44
N THR A 261 6.91 -4.63 9.09
CA THR A 261 7.53 -5.79 8.46
C THR A 261 6.74 -7.04 8.85
N VAL A 262 6.47 -7.93 7.89
CA VAL A 262 5.85 -9.25 8.11
C VAL A 262 6.82 -10.33 7.64
N ASN A 263 7.08 -11.32 8.48
CA ASN A 263 7.80 -12.53 8.12
C ASN A 263 6.80 -13.64 7.77
N THR A 264 6.86 -14.10 6.52
CA THR A 264 5.93 -15.08 5.96
C THR A 264 6.38 -16.53 6.10
N THR A 265 7.44 -16.77 6.88
CA THR A 265 7.91 -18.15 7.15
C THR A 265 6.80 -18.96 7.80
N GLY A 266 6.40 -20.06 7.15
CA GLY A 266 5.30 -20.92 7.62
C GLY A 266 3.89 -20.36 7.39
N ILE A 267 3.75 -19.23 6.68
CA ILE A 267 2.45 -18.67 6.30
C ILE A 267 2.13 -19.10 4.86
N THR A 268 1.04 -19.83 4.68
CA THR A 268 0.53 -20.20 3.35
C THR A 268 -0.42 -19.11 2.85
N THR A 269 -0.06 -18.46 1.75
CA THR A 269 -0.92 -17.50 1.05
C THR A 269 -1.68 -18.16 -0.10
N GLY A 270 -2.69 -17.48 -0.62
CA GLY A 270 -3.59 -17.96 -1.68
C GLY A 270 -3.00 -17.82 -3.08
N GLY A 271 -1.96 -17.00 -3.28
CA GLY A 271 -1.32 -16.87 -4.57
C GLY A 271 -0.13 -15.90 -4.59
N ASN A 272 0.10 -15.31 -5.76
CA ASN A 272 1.24 -14.44 -6.06
C ASN A 272 0.81 -13.11 -6.68
N ASN A 273 -0.46 -12.74 -6.58
CA ASN A 273 -1.00 -11.51 -7.15
C ASN A 273 -0.91 -10.34 -6.14
N ILE A 274 -1.04 -9.11 -6.63
CA ILE A 274 -1.22 -7.92 -5.81
C ILE A 274 -2.71 -7.65 -5.58
N LEU A 275 -3.04 -6.85 -4.56
CA LEU A 275 -4.40 -6.39 -4.32
C LEU A 275 -4.43 -4.94 -3.82
N PHE A 276 -5.55 -4.28 -4.08
CA PHE A 276 -5.95 -2.99 -3.51
C PHE A 276 -7.36 -3.11 -2.97
N GLY A 277 -7.69 -2.41 -1.90
CA GLY A 277 -8.97 -2.58 -1.22
C GLY A 277 -9.36 -1.43 -0.32
N MET A 278 -10.56 -1.55 0.22
CA MET A 278 -11.07 -0.69 1.28
C MET A 278 -11.96 -1.50 2.22
N ALA A 279 -11.97 -1.17 3.50
CA ALA A 279 -12.82 -1.82 4.48
C ALA A 279 -13.34 -0.83 5.54
N ASP A 280 -14.60 -0.99 5.92
CA ASP A 280 -15.18 -0.30 7.07
C ASP A 280 -15.02 -1.20 8.29
N THR A 281 -14.11 -0.85 9.19
CA THR A 281 -13.82 -1.70 10.36
C THR A 281 -14.80 -1.55 11.50
N SER A 282 -15.82 -0.72 11.33
CA SER A 282 -16.94 -0.61 12.25
C SER A 282 -18.09 -1.51 11.82
N LEU A 283 -18.87 -1.96 12.80
CA LEU A 283 -20.16 -2.61 12.56
C LEU A 283 -21.32 -1.60 12.62
N GLY A 284 -21.00 -0.32 12.75
CA GLY A 284 -21.97 0.76 12.93
C GLY A 284 -22.51 1.32 11.62
N ALA A 285 -23.62 2.04 11.74
CA ALA A 285 -24.13 2.92 10.69
C ALA A 285 -23.56 4.32 10.92
N GLY A 286 -22.90 4.89 9.91
CA GLY A 286 -22.50 6.28 9.95
C GLY A 286 -23.63 7.22 9.52
N THR A 287 -23.58 8.49 9.93
CA THR A 287 -24.48 9.53 9.43
C THR A 287 -23.76 10.83 9.06
N PRO A 288 -24.18 11.53 7.99
CA PRO A 288 -25.25 11.17 7.04
C PRO A 288 -24.75 10.28 5.89
N ALA A 289 -25.45 9.16 5.67
CA ALA A 289 -25.14 8.17 4.63
C ALA A 289 -24.88 8.74 3.23
N ALA A 290 -25.62 9.78 2.83
CA ALA A 290 -25.56 10.32 1.48
C ALA A 290 -24.20 10.96 1.13
N THR A 291 -23.45 11.45 2.13
CA THR A 291 -22.12 12.04 1.87
C THR A 291 -21.03 10.97 1.76
N PHE A 292 -21.23 9.78 2.32
CA PHE A 292 -20.22 8.70 2.31
C PHE A 292 -19.90 8.24 0.90
N ALA A 293 -20.92 8.00 0.09
CA ALA A 293 -20.74 7.62 -1.32
C ALA A 293 -19.89 8.64 -2.11
N ALA A 294 -19.96 9.92 -1.74
CA ALA A 294 -19.19 10.97 -2.38
C ALA A 294 -17.75 11.04 -1.85
N VAL A 295 -17.55 11.03 -0.53
CA VAL A 295 -16.28 11.45 0.09
C VAL A 295 -15.53 10.37 0.88
N ASP A 296 -16.13 9.21 1.13
CA ASP A 296 -15.43 8.08 1.76
C ASP A 296 -14.93 7.11 0.68
N PHE A 297 -13.66 7.27 0.32
CA PHE A 297 -13.02 6.46 -0.70
C PHE A 297 -11.50 6.45 -0.57
N THR A 298 -10.89 5.41 -1.12
CA THR A 298 -9.46 5.37 -1.39
C THR A 298 -9.21 5.50 -2.88
N LEU A 299 -8.12 6.16 -3.25
CA LEU A 299 -7.60 6.24 -4.60
C LEU A 299 -6.24 5.55 -4.67
N ILE A 300 -6.06 4.80 -5.75
CA ILE A 300 -4.81 4.18 -6.13
C ILE A 300 -4.48 4.63 -7.56
N ASP A 301 -3.24 5.03 -7.78
CA ASP A 301 -2.72 5.43 -9.08
C ASP A 301 -1.28 4.94 -9.27
N ASN A 302 -0.78 4.93 -10.50
CA ASN A 302 0.61 4.65 -10.87
C ASN A 302 1.15 3.33 -10.30
N VAL A 303 0.36 2.25 -10.40
CA VAL A 303 0.74 0.92 -9.95
C VAL A 303 1.94 0.43 -10.75
N ARG A 304 2.95 -0.07 -10.05
CA ARG A 304 4.14 -0.66 -10.65
C ARG A 304 4.61 -1.85 -9.83
N VAL A 305 4.83 -2.98 -10.49
CA VAL A 305 5.56 -4.10 -9.94
C VAL A 305 6.89 -4.20 -10.66
N THR A 306 7.99 -4.15 -9.93
CA THR A 306 9.34 -4.39 -10.47
C THR A 306 9.95 -5.61 -9.81
N ASN A 307 10.83 -6.32 -10.51
CA ASN A 307 11.68 -7.28 -9.83
C ASN A 307 12.52 -6.55 -8.77
N ASN A 308 12.83 -7.24 -7.69
CA ASN A 308 13.80 -6.74 -6.73
C ASN A 308 15.10 -7.48 -6.99
N VAL A 309 16.06 -6.79 -7.59
CA VAL A 309 17.40 -7.33 -7.76
C VAL A 309 18.18 -6.90 -6.52
N PRO A 310 18.61 -7.83 -5.65
CA PRO A 310 19.41 -7.45 -4.49
C PRO A 310 20.60 -6.60 -4.95
N GLU A 311 20.86 -5.51 -4.24
CA GLU A 311 21.94 -4.61 -4.63
C GLU A 311 23.27 -5.37 -4.79
N PRO A 312 24.18 -4.92 -5.69
CA PRO A 312 25.39 -5.65 -6.07
C PRO A 312 26.35 -6.02 -4.94
N ALA A 313 26.13 -5.58 -3.69
CA ALA A 313 26.90 -6.02 -2.52
C ALA A 313 26.97 -7.56 -2.41
N SER A 314 25.92 -8.27 -2.84
CA SER A 314 25.89 -9.73 -2.90
C SER A 314 26.84 -10.32 -3.95
N LEU A 315 27.00 -9.65 -5.10
CA LEU A 315 27.93 -10.05 -6.16
C LEU A 315 29.37 -9.65 -5.84
N ALA A 316 29.56 -8.53 -5.14
CA ALA A 316 30.87 -8.11 -4.63
C ALA A 316 31.44 -9.13 -3.64
N LEU A 317 30.61 -9.72 -2.77
CA LEU A 317 31.04 -10.79 -1.85
C LEU A 317 31.47 -12.06 -2.60
N VAL A 318 30.76 -12.46 -3.66
CA VAL A 318 31.12 -13.62 -4.49
C VAL A 318 32.41 -13.34 -5.29
N GLY A 319 32.58 -12.12 -5.79
CA GLY A 319 33.81 -11.68 -6.45
C GLY A 319 35.02 -11.67 -5.51
N LEU A 320 34.86 -11.18 -4.28
CA LEU A 320 35.91 -11.18 -3.25
C LEU A 320 36.25 -12.60 -2.78
N ALA A 321 35.27 -13.48 -2.63
CA ALA A 321 35.49 -14.89 -2.31
C ALA A 321 36.24 -15.64 -3.44
N GLY A 322 35.88 -15.36 -4.71
CA GLY A 322 36.57 -15.91 -5.88
C GLY A 322 38.03 -15.43 -5.98
N LEU A 323 38.29 -14.16 -5.72
CA LEU A 323 39.65 -13.59 -5.67
C LEU A 323 40.47 -14.15 -4.51
N GLY A 324 39.87 -14.34 -3.34
CA GLY A 324 40.49 -14.97 -2.17
C GLY A 324 40.90 -16.42 -2.45
N LEU A 325 40.05 -17.20 -3.11
CA LEU A 325 40.34 -18.58 -3.52
C LEU A 325 41.45 -18.66 -4.58
N ALA A 326 41.46 -17.74 -5.55
CA ALA A 326 42.52 -17.66 -6.56
C ALA A 326 43.89 -17.26 -5.95
N ALA A 327 43.89 -16.34 -4.99
CA ALA A 327 45.09 -15.93 -4.26
C ALA A 327 45.63 -17.06 -3.34
N ALA A 328 44.74 -17.80 -2.69
CA ALA A 328 45.10 -18.95 -1.86
C ALA A 328 45.71 -20.11 -2.67
N ARG A 329 45.21 -20.34 -3.90
CA ARG A 329 45.76 -21.35 -4.82
C ARG A 329 47.16 -21.01 -5.31
N ARG A 330 47.49 -19.72 -5.49
CA ARG A 330 48.83 -19.27 -5.91
C ARG A 330 49.90 -19.34 -4.83
N ARG A 331 49.53 -19.46 -3.55
CA ARG A 331 50.49 -19.60 -2.44
C ARG A 331 50.88 -21.06 -2.13
N ARG A 332 50.25 -22.03 -2.81
CA ARG A 332 50.47 -23.48 -2.59
C ARG A 332 51.16 -24.18 -3.77
N ALA A 333 51.62 -23.43 -4.76
CA ALA A 333 52.46 -23.89 -5.88
C ALA A 333 53.78 -23.14 -5.82
#